data_AF-A0A1D8RZM4-F1
#
_entry.id   AF-A0A1D8RZM4-F1
#
_cell.length_a   1.000
_cell.length_b   1.000
_cell.length_c   1.000
_cell.angle_alpha   90.00
_cell.angle_beta   90.00
_cell.angle_gamma   90.00
#
_symmetry.space_group_name_H-M   'P 1'
#
loop_
_entity.id
_entity.type
_entity.pdbx_description
1 polymer ?
#
loop_
_entity_poly.entity_id
_entity_poly.type
_entity_poly.pdbx_seq_one_letter_code
_entity_poly.pdbx_strand_id
1 'polypeptide(L)'
;MAPWGGQHKLFKQEALSKINTPILYVAGDLDDISGYDGIKSLYEQTGSKDKYLLTYQNARHNIAPHPAPSIAKKSELDIGHYFESAWDNTLLNNNNKHFTLAMMDCHLKKQLDKCTFLDLSPNSNQVAIDGKTPKPWQGFDHRYSVGMSWHKSQ
;
A
#
# COMPACT_ATOMS: atom_id res chain seq x y z
N MET A 1 -0.16 -0.08 -7.95
CA MET A 1 -0.73 -0.90 -6.86
C MET A 1 -0.56 -2.36 -7.24
N ALA A 2 -0.16 -3.20 -6.29
CA ALA A 2 0.05 -4.65 -6.43
C ALA A 2 0.62 -5.11 -7.79
N PRO A 3 1.83 -4.64 -8.20
CA PRO A 3 2.39 -5.00 -9.50
C PRO A 3 2.75 -6.49 -9.58
N TRP A 4 2.18 -7.16 -10.58
CA TRP A 4 2.51 -8.54 -10.94
C TRP A 4 3.83 -8.63 -11.72
N GLY A 5 4.55 -9.75 -11.57
CA GLY A 5 5.71 -10.11 -12.38
C GLY A 5 7.03 -10.19 -11.60
N GLY A 6 7.08 -9.63 -10.38
CA GLY A 6 8.24 -9.74 -9.50
C GLY A 6 8.54 -11.17 -9.07
N GLN A 7 7.50 -11.95 -8.77
CA GLN A 7 7.58 -13.37 -8.41
C GLN A 7 8.13 -14.26 -9.54
N HIS A 8 8.06 -13.79 -10.79
CA HIS A 8 8.61 -14.46 -11.96
C HIS A 8 9.89 -13.82 -12.50
N LYS A 9 10.42 -12.79 -11.82
CA LYS A 9 11.61 -12.03 -12.23
C LYS A 9 11.53 -11.52 -13.68
N LEU A 10 10.35 -11.08 -14.10
CA LEU A 10 10.12 -10.61 -15.48
C LEU A 10 10.89 -9.34 -15.82
N PHE A 11 11.22 -8.55 -14.80
CA PHE A 11 11.90 -7.27 -14.95
C PHE A 11 13.39 -7.41 -14.62
N LYS A 12 14.25 -6.90 -15.51
CA LYS A 12 15.69 -6.83 -15.27
C LYS A 12 15.99 -5.87 -14.13
N GLN A 13 16.85 -6.27 -13.21
CA GLN A 13 17.26 -5.45 -12.07
C GLN A 13 17.87 -4.12 -12.52
N GLU A 14 18.65 -4.12 -13.61
CA GLU A 14 19.27 -2.91 -14.17
C GLU A 14 18.25 -1.92 -14.74
N ALA A 15 17.05 -2.39 -15.10
CA ALA A 15 15.96 -1.54 -15.54
C ALA A 15 15.23 -0.95 -14.33
N LEU A 16 14.93 -1.77 -13.32
CA LEU A 16 14.28 -1.33 -12.08
C LEU A 16 15.13 -0.29 -11.33
N SER A 17 16.45 -0.48 -11.29
CA SER A 17 17.38 0.46 -10.64
C SER A 17 17.50 1.81 -11.35
N LYS A 18 17.03 1.93 -12.60
CA LYS A 18 16.99 3.20 -13.35
C LYS A 18 15.71 3.98 -13.16
N ILE A 19 14.69 3.40 -12.54
CA ILE A 19 13.47 4.14 -12.18
C ILE A 19 13.83 5.13 -11.09
N ASN A 20 13.77 6.42 -11.40
CA ASN A 20 14.10 7.52 -10.47
C ASN A 20 12.88 8.41 -10.14
N THR A 21 11.72 8.11 -10.71
CA THR A 21 10.48 8.81 -10.40
C THR A 21 9.95 8.41 -9.02
N PRO A 22 9.37 9.32 -8.24
CA PRO A 22 8.67 8.97 -7.00
C PRO A 22 7.62 7.90 -7.25
N ILE A 23 7.54 6.90 -6.37
CA ILE A 23 6.70 5.72 -6.57
C ILE A 23 6.09 5.22 -5.27
N LEU A 24 4.81 4.89 -5.32
CA LEU A 24 4.09 4.26 -4.23
C LEU A 24 3.63 2.86 -4.65
N TYR A 25 4.16 1.86 -3.96
CA TYR A 25 3.65 0.50 -3.97
C TYR A 25 2.55 0.38 -2.91
N VAL A 26 1.49 -0.31 -3.24
CA VAL A 26 0.38 -0.62 -2.31
C VAL A 26 0.04 -2.09 -2.48
N ALA A 27 0.01 -2.85 -1.40
CA ALA A 27 -0.17 -4.30 -1.46
C ALA A 27 -0.93 -4.84 -0.25
N GLY A 28 -1.55 -6.01 -0.42
CA GLY A 28 -1.91 -6.88 0.69
C GLY A 28 -0.78 -7.87 0.97
N ASP A 29 -0.55 -8.22 2.24
CA ASP A 29 0.49 -9.19 2.61
C ASP A 29 0.14 -10.64 2.28
N LEU A 30 -1.14 -10.95 2.03
CA LEU A 30 -1.65 -12.23 1.56
C LEU A 30 -2.00 -12.22 0.07
N ASP A 31 -1.48 -11.25 -0.70
CA ASP A 31 -1.68 -11.21 -2.15
C ASP A 31 -1.13 -12.48 -2.82
N ASP A 32 -2.04 -13.32 -3.31
CA ASP A 32 -1.78 -14.59 -3.97
C ASP A 32 -1.89 -14.54 -5.50
N ILE A 33 -2.17 -13.36 -6.06
CA ILE A 33 -2.21 -13.14 -7.51
C ILE A 33 -0.87 -12.60 -8.00
N SER A 34 -0.39 -11.52 -7.39
CA SER A 34 0.91 -10.92 -7.68
C SER A 34 2.01 -11.43 -6.78
N GLY A 35 1.67 -11.99 -5.61
CA GLY A 35 2.64 -12.45 -4.62
C GLY A 35 3.24 -11.26 -3.86
N TYR A 36 2.98 -11.16 -2.56
CA TYR A 36 3.51 -10.07 -1.74
C TYR A 36 5.05 -9.95 -1.81
N ASP A 37 5.77 -11.08 -1.75
CA ASP A 37 7.23 -11.10 -1.88
C ASP A 37 7.70 -10.61 -3.26
N GLY A 38 6.94 -10.90 -4.31
CA GLY A 38 7.20 -10.38 -5.65
C GLY A 38 7.09 -8.87 -5.70
N ILE A 39 6.00 -8.32 -5.14
CA ILE A 39 5.78 -6.87 -5.04
C ILE A 39 6.87 -6.20 -4.21
N LYS A 40 7.20 -6.76 -3.04
CA LYS A 40 8.26 -6.25 -2.16
C LYS A 40 9.62 -6.27 -2.85
N SER A 41 9.93 -7.32 -3.60
CA SER A 41 11.18 -7.41 -4.38
C SER A 41 11.26 -6.32 -5.45
N LEU A 42 10.16 -5.98 -6.13
CA LEU A 42 10.11 -4.87 -7.08
C LEU A 42 10.37 -3.53 -6.39
N TYR A 43 9.74 -3.30 -5.24
CA TYR A 43 10.00 -2.13 -4.40
C TYR A 43 11.49 -2.04 -4.01
N GLU A 44 12.09 -3.12 -3.52
CA GLU A 44 13.50 -3.17 -3.10
C GLU A 44 14.46 -2.86 -4.25
N GLN A 45 14.20 -3.41 -5.44
CA GLN A 45 15.05 -3.23 -6.62
C GLN A 45 14.85 -1.88 -7.33
N THR A 46 13.77 -1.16 -7.05
CA THR A 46 13.50 0.14 -7.65
C THR A 46 14.53 1.18 -7.21
N GLY A 47 15.10 1.93 -8.16
CA GLY A 47 16.18 2.89 -7.89
C GLY A 47 15.78 4.22 -7.26
N SER A 48 14.47 4.51 -7.22
CA SER A 48 13.96 5.80 -6.76
C SER A 48 14.27 5.99 -5.27
N LYS A 49 14.73 7.20 -4.91
CA LYS A 49 14.94 7.61 -3.51
C LYS A 49 13.64 7.99 -2.81
N ASP A 50 12.59 8.26 -3.59
CA ASP A 50 11.25 8.58 -3.13
C ASP A 50 10.32 7.41 -3.41
N LYS A 51 10.71 6.22 -2.95
CA LYS A 51 9.91 5.01 -3.05
C LYS A 51 9.29 4.64 -1.72
N TYR A 52 8.04 4.23 -1.77
CA TYR A 52 7.25 3.85 -0.62
C TYR A 52 6.52 2.53 -0.86
N LEU A 53 6.29 1.76 0.19
CA LEU A 53 5.43 0.58 0.18
C LEU A 53 4.46 0.65 1.36
N LEU A 54 3.18 0.81 1.04
CA LEU A 54 2.07 0.61 1.95
C LEU A 54 1.61 -0.84 1.87
N THR A 55 1.55 -1.52 3.02
CA THR A 55 1.02 -2.88 3.10
C THR A 55 -0.19 -2.92 4.03
N TYR A 56 -1.31 -3.42 3.52
CA TYR A 56 -2.49 -3.79 4.30
C TYR A 56 -2.33 -5.21 4.86
N GLN A 57 -2.39 -5.34 6.18
CA GLN A 57 -2.25 -6.62 6.88
C GLN A 57 -3.49 -7.48 6.69
N ASN A 58 -3.29 -8.76 6.42
CA ASN A 58 -4.31 -9.78 6.10
C ASN A 58 -5.13 -9.50 4.82
N ALA A 59 -4.71 -8.56 3.98
CA ALA A 59 -5.37 -8.29 2.70
C ALA A 59 -4.76 -9.11 1.57
N ARG A 60 -5.56 -9.41 0.55
CA ARG A 60 -5.16 -10.10 -0.68
C ARG A 60 -4.90 -9.08 -1.81
N HIS A 61 -5.05 -9.51 -3.06
CA HIS A 61 -4.84 -8.66 -4.24
C HIS A 61 -5.88 -7.53 -4.37
N ASN A 62 -7.04 -7.68 -3.74
CA ASN A 62 -8.23 -6.82 -3.91
C ASN A 62 -8.16 -5.47 -3.17
N ILE A 63 -6.95 -4.95 -2.91
CA ILE A 63 -6.71 -3.73 -2.13
C ILE A 63 -7.11 -2.43 -2.84
N ALA A 64 -7.55 -2.51 -4.10
CA ALA A 64 -8.09 -1.40 -4.87
C ALA A 64 -9.50 -1.73 -5.39
N PRO A 65 -10.47 -1.95 -4.48
CA PRO A 65 -11.74 -2.53 -4.85
C PRO A 65 -12.62 -1.50 -5.56
N HIS A 66 -13.50 -1.99 -6.42
CA HIS A 66 -14.57 -1.21 -7.02
C HIS A 66 -15.89 -1.98 -6.91
N PRO A 67 -17.05 -1.32 -7.11
CA PRO A 67 -18.34 -1.99 -6.95
C PRO A 67 -18.46 -3.23 -7.84
N ALA A 68 -18.84 -4.35 -7.22
CA ALA A 68 -19.12 -5.59 -7.93
C ALA A 68 -20.44 -5.48 -8.70
N PRO A 69 -20.53 -5.95 -9.95
CA PRO A 69 -21.80 -6.05 -10.65
C PRO A 69 -22.71 -7.06 -9.94
N SER A 70 -24.03 -6.87 -10.04
CA SER A 70 -25.01 -7.73 -9.36
C SER A 70 -24.88 -9.20 -9.73
N ILE A 71 -24.44 -9.51 -10.96
CA ILE A 71 -24.23 -10.89 -11.41
C ILE A 71 -23.10 -11.61 -10.67
N ALA A 72 -22.04 -10.90 -10.29
CA ALA A 72 -20.89 -11.48 -9.59
C ALA A 72 -21.26 -11.97 -8.18
N LYS A 73 -22.32 -11.41 -7.58
CA LYS A 73 -22.81 -11.83 -6.26
C LYS A 73 -23.44 -13.23 -6.24
N LYS A 74 -23.61 -13.86 -7.40
CA LYS A 74 -24.20 -15.22 -7.51
C LYS A 74 -23.17 -16.34 -7.35
N SER A 75 -21.88 -16.01 -7.36
CA SER A 75 -20.79 -16.98 -7.28
C SER A 75 -19.71 -16.46 -6.34
N GLU A 76 -19.18 -17.32 -5.49
CA GLU A 76 -18.05 -16.99 -4.61
C GLU A 76 -16.81 -16.61 -5.41
N LEU A 77 -16.51 -17.37 -6.48
CA LEU A 77 -15.41 -17.07 -7.40
C LEU A 77 -15.52 -15.66 -7.99
N ASP A 78 -16.71 -15.27 -8.48
CA ASP A 78 -16.88 -14.00 -9.16
C ASP A 78 -16.87 -12.81 -8.20
N ILE A 79 -17.49 -12.94 -7.02
CA ILE A 79 -17.47 -11.88 -6.01
C ILE A 79 -16.07 -11.70 -5.42
N GLY A 80 -15.27 -12.78 -5.37
CA GLY A 80 -13.88 -12.76 -4.92
C GLY A 80 -12.96 -11.84 -5.75
N HIS A 81 -13.32 -11.51 -6.99
CA HIS A 81 -12.58 -10.51 -7.78
C HIS A 81 -12.79 -9.06 -7.32
N TYR A 82 -13.83 -8.77 -6.55
CA TYR A 82 -14.21 -7.40 -6.17
C TYR A 82 -14.15 -7.12 -4.67
N PHE A 83 -14.09 -8.17 -3.86
CA PHE A 83 -14.26 -8.08 -2.42
C PHE A 83 -12.98 -8.45 -1.69
N GLU A 84 -12.60 -7.65 -0.70
CA GLU A 84 -11.57 -8.01 0.27
C GLU A 84 -12.24 -8.56 1.54
N SER A 85 -11.80 -9.74 1.97
CA SER A 85 -12.40 -10.44 3.11
C SER A 85 -12.09 -9.79 4.46
N ALA A 86 -10.88 -9.24 4.62
CA ALA A 86 -10.40 -8.70 5.88
C ALA A 86 -10.65 -7.19 6.05
N TRP A 87 -10.97 -6.49 4.96
CA TRP A 87 -11.03 -5.03 4.93
C TRP A 87 -12.32 -4.52 4.30
N ASP A 88 -12.85 -3.44 4.85
CA ASP A 88 -13.93 -2.70 4.21
C ASP A 88 -13.43 -2.01 2.92
N ASN A 89 -14.17 -2.18 1.84
CA ASN A 89 -13.81 -1.62 0.53
C ASN A 89 -13.77 -0.09 0.51
N THR A 90 -14.61 0.58 1.31
CA THR A 90 -14.60 2.04 1.43
C THR A 90 -13.37 2.51 2.17
N LEU A 91 -12.99 1.80 3.24
CA LEU A 91 -11.77 2.07 4.00
C LEU A 91 -10.51 1.92 3.13
N LEU A 92 -10.40 0.83 2.36
CA LEU A 92 -9.30 0.64 1.39
C LEU A 92 -9.22 1.81 0.41
N ASN A 93 -10.36 2.18 -0.21
CA ASN A 93 -10.39 3.27 -1.18
C ASN A 93 -10.03 4.64 -0.56
N ASN A 94 -10.50 4.92 0.66
CA ASN A 94 -10.17 6.16 1.36
C ASN A 94 -8.69 6.22 1.72
N ASN A 95 -8.12 5.12 2.20
CA ASN A 95 -6.69 5.04 2.51
C ASN A 95 -5.85 5.18 1.24
N ASN A 96 -6.16 4.44 0.18
CA ASN A 96 -5.49 4.56 -1.12
C ASN A 96 -5.53 6.00 -1.65
N LYS A 97 -6.69 6.65 -1.55
CA LYS A 97 -6.87 8.05 -1.95
C LYS A 97 -6.00 8.97 -1.09
N HIS A 98 -6.00 8.80 0.22
CA HIS A 98 -5.17 9.58 1.15
C HIS A 98 -3.70 9.55 0.75
N PHE A 99 -3.13 8.35 0.63
CA PHE A 99 -1.70 8.19 0.31
C PHE A 99 -1.36 8.62 -1.12
N THR A 100 -2.23 8.34 -2.09
CA THR A 100 -2.03 8.78 -3.48
C THR A 100 -2.02 10.30 -3.58
N LEU A 101 -2.95 10.98 -2.92
CA LEU A 101 -3.00 12.44 -2.89
C LEU A 101 -1.79 13.03 -2.17
N ALA A 102 -1.37 12.46 -1.03
CA ALA A 102 -0.16 12.87 -0.34
C ALA A 102 1.08 12.77 -1.25
N MET A 103 1.20 11.68 -2.01
CA MET A 103 2.30 11.48 -2.98
C MET A 103 2.28 12.53 -4.09
N MET A 104 1.12 12.77 -4.71
CA MET A 104 0.97 13.78 -5.76
C MET A 104 1.18 15.21 -5.24
N ASP A 105 0.64 15.55 -4.08
CA ASP A 105 0.81 16.89 -3.52
C ASP A 105 2.28 17.16 -3.14
N CYS A 106 2.94 16.20 -2.49
CA CYS A 106 4.36 16.30 -2.12
C CYS A 106 5.26 16.39 -3.36
N HIS A 107 5.17 15.41 -4.28
CA HIS A 107 6.17 15.22 -5.34
C HIS A 107 5.83 15.94 -6.65
N LEU A 108 4.54 15.96 -7.03
CA LEU A 108 4.12 16.59 -8.29
C LEU A 108 3.81 18.08 -8.11
N LYS A 109 3.07 18.45 -7.06
CA LYS A 109 2.70 19.84 -6.77
C LYS A 109 3.71 20.58 -5.88
N LYS A 110 4.74 19.87 -5.39
CA LYS A 110 5.84 20.41 -4.58
C LYS A 110 5.37 21.08 -3.28
N GLN A 111 4.29 20.59 -2.70
CA GLN A 111 3.77 21.05 -1.41
C GLN A 111 4.49 20.31 -0.28
N LEU A 112 5.64 20.85 0.16
CA LEU A 112 6.54 20.17 1.08
C LEU A 112 5.90 19.84 2.44
N ASP A 113 4.91 20.63 2.89
CA ASP A 113 4.15 20.33 4.09
C ASP A 113 3.35 19.01 3.98
N LYS A 114 2.98 18.61 2.75
CA LYS A 114 2.28 17.34 2.48
C LYS A 114 3.21 16.12 2.49
N CYS A 115 4.52 16.32 2.36
CA CYS A 115 5.48 15.22 2.46
C CYS A 115 5.51 14.59 3.87
N THR A 116 5.03 15.30 4.90
CA THR A 116 4.89 14.78 6.27
C THR A 116 3.92 13.60 6.36
N PHE A 117 2.94 13.48 5.46
CA PHE A 117 2.02 12.33 5.38
C PHE A 117 2.70 11.07 4.80
N LEU A 118 3.92 11.18 4.30
CA LEU A 118 4.73 10.07 3.77
C LEU A 118 5.91 9.71 4.69
N ASP A 119 6.14 10.51 5.74
CA ASP A 119 7.16 10.30 6.76
C ASP A 119 6.57 9.59 7.98
N LEU A 120 6.27 8.30 7.81
CA LEU A 120 5.54 7.50 8.79
C LEU A 120 6.41 6.43 9.45
N SER A 121 6.04 6.07 10.67
CA SER A 121 6.62 4.92 11.36
C SER A 121 6.29 3.61 10.62
N PRO A 122 7.13 2.57 10.70
CA PRO A 122 6.90 1.33 9.94
C PRO A 122 5.60 0.59 10.27
N ASN A 123 5.04 0.79 11.46
CA ASN A 123 3.83 0.12 11.93
C ASN A 123 2.81 1.16 12.43
N SER A 124 1.54 1.01 12.04
CA SER A 124 0.45 1.90 12.39
C SER A 124 -0.40 1.46 13.59
N ASN A 125 -0.22 0.24 14.10
CA ASN A 125 -1.12 -0.41 15.06
C ASN A 125 -1.14 0.23 16.45
N GLN A 126 -0.27 1.21 16.71
CA GLN A 126 -0.14 1.90 18.00
C GLN A 126 0.00 0.93 19.20
N VAL A 127 0.63 -0.23 18.99
CA VAL A 127 0.92 -1.17 20.08
C VAL A 127 1.90 -0.49 21.05
N ALA A 128 1.56 -0.49 22.34
CA ALA A 128 2.38 0.15 23.36
C ALA A 128 3.72 -0.58 23.51
N ILE A 129 4.81 0.19 23.56
CA ILE A 129 6.17 -0.29 23.81
C ILE A 129 6.62 0.38 25.10
N ASP A 130 7.01 -0.40 26.10
CA ASP A 130 7.42 0.07 27.43
C ASP A 130 6.41 1.06 28.07
N GLY A 131 5.12 0.75 27.93
CA GLY A 131 4.02 1.56 28.48
C GLY A 131 3.72 2.85 27.72
N LYS A 132 4.39 3.11 26.58
CA LYS A 132 4.14 4.28 25.73
C LYS A 132 3.48 3.85 24.42
N THR A 133 2.28 4.37 24.19
CA THR A 133 1.55 4.22 22.92
C THR A 133 2.14 5.15 21.86
N PRO A 134 2.58 4.64 20.70
CA PRO A 134 3.02 5.48 19.58
C PRO A 134 1.91 6.44 19.14
N LYS A 135 2.31 7.64 18.67
CA LYS A 135 1.36 8.57 18.03
C LYS A 135 0.71 7.91 16.81
N PRO A 136 -0.54 8.25 16.47
CA PRO A 136 -1.13 7.78 15.23
C PRO A 136 -0.33 8.31 14.04
N TRP A 137 -0.41 7.62 12.92
CA TRP A 137 0.09 8.14 11.66
C TRP A 137 -0.54 9.50 11.34
N GLN A 138 0.25 10.41 10.78
CA GLN A 138 -0.22 11.73 10.40
C GLN A 138 -1.39 11.61 9.44
N GLY A 139 -2.49 12.33 9.71
CA GLY A 139 -3.74 12.23 8.93
C GLY A 139 -4.74 11.18 9.41
N PHE A 140 -4.40 10.40 10.44
CA PHE A 140 -5.31 9.45 11.08
C PHE A 140 -5.57 9.82 12.53
N ASP A 141 -6.82 9.67 12.96
CA ASP A 141 -7.18 9.75 14.36
C ASP A 141 -6.64 8.52 15.13
N HIS A 142 -6.55 8.66 16.45
CA HIS A 142 -6.13 7.55 17.32
C HIS A 142 -7.02 6.31 17.08
N ARG A 143 -6.37 5.15 16.84
CA ARG A 143 -6.96 3.83 16.52
C ARG A 143 -7.43 3.63 15.07
N TYR A 144 -7.39 4.63 14.20
CA TYR A 144 -7.96 4.53 12.85
C TYR A 144 -6.97 4.18 11.74
N SER A 145 -5.68 4.03 12.06
CA SER A 145 -4.67 3.59 11.09
C SER A 145 -4.30 2.10 11.21
N VAL A 146 -4.90 1.35 12.13
CA VAL A 146 -4.57 -0.06 12.44
C VAL A 146 -4.63 -0.94 11.19
N GLY A 147 -3.71 -1.90 11.12
CA GLY A 147 -3.62 -2.91 10.07
C GLY A 147 -2.72 -2.50 8.90
N MET A 148 -1.89 -1.47 9.05
CA MET A 148 -1.04 -0.97 7.98
C MET A 148 0.44 -0.99 8.38
N SER A 149 1.31 -1.22 7.40
CA SER A 149 2.75 -1.00 7.55
C SER A 149 3.28 -0.15 6.42
N TRP A 150 4.36 0.57 6.70
CA TRP A 150 4.97 1.54 5.81
C TRP A 150 6.46 1.25 5.66
N HIS A 151 6.94 1.13 4.43
CA HIS A 151 8.36 1.11 4.13
C HIS A 151 8.69 2.30 3.23
N LYS A 152 9.83 2.94 3.49
CA LYS A 152 10.42 3.96 2.63
C LYS A 152 11.92 3.72 2.52
N SER A 153 12.55 4.19 1.45
CA SER A 153 14.02 4.25 1.38
C SER A 153 14.56 5.11 2.52
N GLN A 154 15.65 4.65 3.14
CA GLN A 154 16.46 5.44 4.06
C GLN A 154 17.31 6.44 3.29
#